data_AF-A0A6G6KCM8-F1
#
_entry.id   AF-A0A6G6KCM8-F1
#
_cell.length_a   1.000
_cell.length_b   1.000
_cell.length_c   1.000
_cell.angle_alpha   90.00
_cell.angle_beta   90.00
_cell.angle_gamma   90.00
#
_symmetry.space_group_name_H-M   'P 1'
#
loop_
_entity.id
_entity.type
_entity.pdbx_description
1 polymer ?
#
loop_
_entity_poly.entity_id
_entity_poly.type
_entity_poly.pdbx_seq_one_letter_code
_entity_poly.pdbx_strand_id
1 'polypeptide(L)'
;MNFWTILKRAWYFVAYNGRFFFKPAEMALLDAVLVKLPADDVDAVRAQLRSMPFFQRFNKGRMVYLGLDRYKGPLLRKKDNPCCVARVELRMAGETVFASVVSMRGVLRILYFPSPPDDSPVEVGDVFLYPLHRSAHGNEWG
;
A
#
# COMPACT_ATOMS: atom_id res chain seq x y z
N MET A 1 -8.73 18.97 -0.47
CA MET A 1 -9.31 17.87 -1.28
C MET A 1 -9.44 16.66 -0.36
N ASN A 2 -10.64 16.29 0.07
CA ASN A 2 -10.83 15.29 1.14
C ASN A 2 -10.66 13.85 0.61
N PHE A 3 -10.19 12.93 1.46
CA PHE A 3 -10.01 11.49 1.17
C PHE A 3 -11.29 10.84 0.59
N TRP A 4 -12.44 11.37 1.00
CA TRP A 4 -13.77 11.04 0.47
C TRP A 4 -13.97 11.34 -1.02
N THR A 5 -13.26 12.31 -1.58
CA THR A 5 -13.34 12.68 -3.00
C THR A 5 -12.55 11.69 -3.87
N ILE A 6 -11.48 11.10 -3.34
CA ILE A 6 -10.71 10.02 -4.01
C ILE A 6 -11.59 8.77 -4.14
N LEU A 7 -12.42 8.50 -3.13
CA LEU A 7 -13.34 7.36 -3.10
C LEU A 7 -14.50 7.47 -4.09
N LYS A 8 -14.90 8.64 -4.60
CA LYS A 8 -16.15 8.78 -5.38
C LYS A 8 -16.02 8.66 -6.92
N ARG A 9 -14.82 8.63 -7.50
CA ARG A 9 -14.65 8.60 -8.96
C ARG A 9 -14.56 7.18 -9.51
N ALA A 10 -15.70 6.69 -10.03
CA ALA A 10 -15.89 5.51 -10.89
C ALA A 10 -15.34 4.17 -10.35
N TRP A 11 -16.19 3.47 -9.60
CA TRP A 11 -15.95 2.11 -9.11
C TRP A 11 -16.18 1.11 -10.24
N TYR A 12 -15.12 0.66 -10.89
CA TYR A 12 -15.16 -0.63 -11.56
C TYR A 12 -14.81 -1.70 -10.52
N PHE A 13 -15.83 -2.41 -10.03
CA PHE A 13 -15.68 -3.53 -9.12
C PHE A 13 -15.31 -4.77 -9.92
N VAL A 14 -14.01 -5.04 -10.02
CA VAL A 14 -13.49 -6.28 -10.58
C VAL A 14 -13.09 -7.15 -9.39
N ALA A 15 -14.06 -7.84 -8.79
CA ALA A 15 -13.78 -8.94 -7.87
C ALA A 15 -13.56 -10.20 -8.71
N TYR A 16 -12.31 -10.62 -8.80
CA TYR A 16 -11.94 -11.86 -9.47
C TYR A 16 -11.52 -12.89 -8.42
N ASN A 17 -12.04 -14.12 -8.51
CA ASN A 17 -11.63 -15.26 -7.70
C ASN A 17 -10.53 -16.05 -8.45
N GLY A 18 -9.33 -15.49 -8.58
CA GLY A 18 -8.21 -16.14 -9.29
C GLY A 18 -6.85 -15.95 -8.62
N ARG A 19 -5.86 -16.78 -8.97
CA ARG A 19 -4.45 -16.58 -8.58
C ARG A 19 -3.97 -15.25 -9.15
N PHE A 20 -3.68 -14.33 -8.25
CA PHE A 20 -3.44 -12.94 -8.55
C PHE A 20 -1.95 -12.64 -8.46
N PHE A 21 -1.41 -11.96 -9.47
CA PHE A 21 -0.03 -11.49 -9.47
C PHE A 21 -0.01 -9.96 -9.49
N PHE A 22 0.90 -9.40 -8.71
CA PHE A 22 1.25 -7.99 -8.80
C PHE A 22 1.85 -7.71 -10.18
N LYS A 23 1.49 -6.56 -10.76
CA LYS A 23 2.18 -6.05 -11.96
C LYS A 23 3.63 -5.73 -11.62
N PRO A 24 4.56 -5.72 -12.61
CA PRO A 24 5.96 -5.38 -12.36
C PRO A 24 6.15 -4.06 -11.59
N ALA A 25 5.38 -3.03 -11.92
CA ALA A 25 5.42 -1.75 -11.21
C ALA A 25 4.94 -1.82 -9.75
N GLU A 26 3.91 -2.65 -9.48
CA GLU A 26 3.39 -2.86 -8.13
C GLU A 26 4.37 -3.68 -7.28
N MET A 27 5.03 -4.68 -7.89
CA MET A 27 6.12 -5.42 -7.25
C MET A 27 7.32 -4.53 -6.95
N ALA A 28 7.79 -3.75 -7.92
CA ALA A 28 8.93 -2.84 -7.74
C ALA A 28 8.67 -1.83 -6.60
N LEU A 29 7.45 -1.29 -6.54
CA LEU A 29 7.02 -0.43 -5.45
C LEU A 29 7.08 -1.16 -4.09
N LEU A 30 6.51 -2.37 -4.03
CA LEU A 30 6.47 -3.16 -2.81
C LEU A 30 7.87 -3.53 -2.34
N ASP A 31 8.73 -3.99 -3.24
CA ASP A 31 10.11 -4.36 -2.96
C ASP A 31 10.91 -3.17 -2.43
N ALA A 32 10.75 -2.00 -3.05
CA ALA A 32 11.36 -0.75 -2.59
C ALA A 32 10.96 -0.39 -1.16
N VAL A 33 9.68 -0.59 -0.82
CA VAL A 33 9.18 -0.36 0.54
C VAL A 33 9.75 -1.38 1.51
N LEU A 34 9.74 -2.66 1.14
CA LEU A 34 10.28 -3.74 1.98
C LEU A 34 11.75 -3.55 2.31
N VAL A 35 12.57 -3.03 1.39
CA VAL A 35 13.99 -2.75 1.63
C VAL A 35 14.22 -1.70 2.72
N LYS A 36 13.28 -0.76 2.90
CA LYS A 36 13.42 0.31 3.90
C LYS A 36 12.76 -0.03 5.23
N LEU A 37 11.79 -0.93 5.25
CA LEU A 37 11.02 -1.27 6.45
C LEU A 37 11.88 -1.96 7.52
N PRO A 38 11.55 -1.80 8.81
CA PRO A 38 12.11 -2.63 9.88
C PRO A 38 11.85 -4.12 9.63
N ALA A 39 12.77 -4.99 10.06
CA ALA A 39 12.66 -6.44 9.82
C ALA A 39 11.31 -7.04 10.30
N ASP A 40 10.86 -6.69 11.51
CA ASP A 40 9.56 -7.12 12.05
C ASP A 40 8.39 -6.76 11.12
N ASP A 41 8.42 -5.56 10.53
CA ASP A 41 7.38 -5.06 9.64
C ASP A 41 7.47 -5.71 8.25
N VAL A 42 8.69 -6.00 7.76
CA VAL A 42 8.92 -6.76 6.52
C VAL A 42 8.26 -8.14 6.62
N ASP A 43 8.47 -8.83 7.74
CA ASP A 43 7.89 -10.16 7.96
C ASP A 43 6.37 -10.10 8.07
N ALA A 44 5.83 -9.07 8.73
CA ALA A 44 4.39 -8.82 8.78
C ALA A 44 3.79 -8.57 7.39
N VAL A 45 4.42 -7.71 6.57
CA VAL A 45 3.96 -7.47 5.19
C VAL A 45 4.00 -8.76 4.38
N ARG A 46 5.11 -9.52 4.41
CA ARG A 46 5.21 -10.79 3.69
C ARG A 46 4.15 -11.79 4.13
N ALA A 47 3.88 -11.90 5.42
CA ALA A 47 2.83 -12.77 5.94
C ALA A 47 1.45 -12.35 5.46
N GLN A 48 1.15 -11.04 5.48
CA GLN A 48 -0.10 -10.49 5.00
C GLN A 48 -0.31 -10.73 3.50
N LEU A 49 0.71 -10.51 2.68
CA LEU A 49 0.67 -10.75 1.24
C LEU A 49 0.41 -12.23 0.90
N ARG A 50 1.03 -13.16 1.63
CA ARG A 50 0.78 -14.61 1.47
C ARG A 50 -0.64 -15.02 1.85
N SER A 51 -1.25 -14.32 2.80
CA SER A 51 -2.61 -14.59 3.27
C SER A 51 -3.68 -13.82 2.51
N MET A 52 -3.31 -13.13 1.42
CA MET A 52 -4.23 -12.27 0.68
C MET A 52 -5.23 -13.10 -0.13
N PRO A 53 -6.52 -13.08 0.22
CA PRO A 53 -7.53 -13.84 -0.51
C PRO A 53 -7.87 -13.19 -1.86
N PHE A 54 -7.73 -11.86 -1.99
CA PHE A 54 -7.94 -11.13 -3.23
C PHE A 54 -7.28 -9.75 -3.19
N PHE A 55 -6.97 -9.19 -4.36
CA PHE A 55 -6.74 -7.76 -4.53
C PHE A 55 -7.73 -7.18 -5.54
N GLN A 56 -7.99 -5.88 -5.45
CA GLN A 56 -8.85 -5.15 -6.37
C GLN A 56 -8.09 -3.96 -6.95
N ARG A 57 -8.14 -3.78 -8.28
CA ARG A 57 -7.59 -2.60 -8.96
C ARG A 57 -8.70 -1.62 -9.31
N PHE A 58 -8.61 -0.38 -8.85
CA PHE A 58 -9.57 0.67 -9.20
C PHE A 58 -9.08 1.53 -10.37
N ASN A 59 -10.04 2.10 -11.12
CA ASN A 59 -9.82 3.15 -12.11
C ASN A 59 -8.69 2.83 -13.11
N LYS A 60 -8.87 1.88 -14.03
CA LYS A 60 -7.84 1.48 -15.01
C LYS A 60 -6.49 1.00 -14.42
N GLY A 61 -6.47 0.41 -13.22
CA GLY A 61 -5.23 -0.16 -12.64
C GLY A 61 -4.47 0.73 -11.63
N ARG A 62 -5.08 1.81 -11.15
CA ARG A 62 -4.42 2.88 -10.37
C ARG A 62 -4.27 2.60 -8.88
N MET A 63 -5.24 1.93 -8.26
CA MET A 63 -5.22 1.71 -6.82
C MET A 63 -5.39 0.24 -6.57
N VAL A 64 -4.40 -0.40 -5.96
CA VAL A 64 -4.49 -1.78 -5.51
C VAL A 64 -5.00 -1.76 -4.09
N TYR A 65 -6.25 -2.15 -3.90
CA TYR A 65 -6.78 -2.50 -2.59
C TYR A 65 -6.50 -3.97 -2.31
N LEU A 66 -5.95 -4.24 -1.14
CA LEU A 66 -5.68 -5.57 -0.64
C LEU A 66 -6.80 -5.94 0.36
N GLY A 67 -7.58 -6.94 0.00
CA GLY A 67 -8.71 -7.40 0.79
C GLY A 67 -8.28 -8.41 1.84
N LEU A 68 -7.75 -7.96 2.98
CA LEU A 68 -7.35 -8.84 4.09
C LEU A 68 -8.43 -8.93 5.16
N ASP A 69 -9.64 -9.34 4.77
CA ASP A 69 -10.75 -9.45 5.71
C ASP A 69 -10.51 -10.57 6.73
N ARG A 70 -10.67 -10.23 8.01
CA ARG A 70 -10.47 -11.12 9.17
C ARG A 70 -9.05 -11.70 9.29
N TYR A 71 -8.04 -11.02 8.75
CA TYR A 71 -6.64 -11.42 8.93
C TYR A 71 -6.26 -11.47 10.42
N LYS A 72 -5.69 -12.61 10.86
CA LYS A 72 -5.27 -12.87 12.26
C LYS A 72 -3.75 -13.05 12.43
N GLY A 73 -2.97 -12.82 11.37
CA GLY A 73 -1.51 -13.00 11.41
C GLY A 73 -0.76 -11.75 11.91
N PRO A 74 0.56 -11.71 11.73
CA PRO A 74 1.41 -10.60 12.17
C PRO A 74 0.99 -9.24 11.58
N LEU A 75 0.93 -8.23 12.44
CA LEU A 75 0.55 -6.86 12.08
C LEU A 75 1.78 -5.97 12.00
N LEU A 76 1.70 -4.93 11.18
CA LEU A 76 2.64 -3.82 11.23
C LEU A 76 2.62 -3.17 12.63
N ARG A 77 3.78 -2.70 13.07
CA ARG A 77 3.97 -2.01 14.36
C ARG A 77 3.04 -0.82 14.51
N LYS A 78 2.85 -0.04 13.45
CA LYS A 78 1.94 1.11 13.44
C LYS A 78 0.51 0.66 13.22
N LYS A 79 -0.35 0.93 14.23
CA LYS A 79 -1.76 0.49 14.25
C LYS A 79 -2.76 1.63 14.06
N ASP A 80 -2.29 2.80 13.67
CA ASP A 80 -3.16 3.94 13.34
C ASP A 80 -4.13 3.58 12.19
N ASN A 81 -5.24 4.30 12.13
CA ASN A 81 -6.32 3.97 11.20
C ASN A 81 -7.03 5.22 10.63
N PRO A 82 -6.95 5.48 9.31
CA PRO A 82 -6.01 4.94 8.32
C PRO A 82 -4.62 5.62 8.43
N CYS A 83 -3.55 4.94 8.02
CA CYS A 83 -2.19 5.47 8.08
C CYS A 83 -1.36 5.20 6.83
N CYS A 84 -0.67 6.23 6.33
CA CYS A 84 0.39 6.08 5.34
C CYS A 84 1.62 5.44 6.01
N VAL A 85 2.05 4.28 5.49
CA VAL A 85 3.23 3.52 5.91
C VAL A 85 4.46 4.07 5.18
N ALA A 86 4.33 4.22 3.86
CA ALA A 86 5.39 4.71 3.01
C ALA A 86 4.81 5.54 1.87
N ARG A 87 5.55 6.54 1.44
CA ARG A 87 5.36 7.21 0.15
C ARG A 87 6.61 6.99 -0.68
N VAL A 88 6.42 6.55 -1.91
CA VAL A 88 7.50 6.23 -2.83
C VAL A 88 7.42 7.16 -4.01
N GLU A 89 8.54 7.79 -4.32
CA GLU A 89 8.74 8.54 -5.53
C GLU A 89 9.09 7.57 -6.66
N LEU A 90 8.34 7.66 -7.74
CA LEU A 90 8.53 6.84 -8.93
C LEU A 90 8.73 7.76 -10.12
N ARG A 91 9.68 7.43 -10.96
CA ARG A 91 9.88 8.09 -12.26
C ARG A 91 9.26 7.21 -13.34
N MET A 92 8.37 7.81 -14.13
CA MET A 92 7.60 7.13 -15.17
C MET A 92 7.41 8.07 -16.36
N ALA A 93 7.78 7.62 -17.57
CA ALA A 93 7.59 8.40 -18.79
C ALA A 93 8.12 9.85 -18.71
N GLY A 94 9.21 10.08 -17.98
CA GLY A 94 9.79 11.41 -17.76
C GLY A 94 9.08 12.26 -16.70
N GLU A 95 8.02 11.76 -16.08
CA GLU A 95 7.31 12.40 -14.98
C GLU A 95 7.64 11.76 -13.63
N THR A 96 7.51 12.56 -12.56
CA THR A 96 7.63 12.09 -11.18
C THR A 96 6.24 11.90 -10.59
N VAL A 97 5.93 10.67 -10.18
CA VAL A 97 4.66 10.30 -9.55
C VAL A 97 4.91 9.75 -8.16
N PHE A 98 3.92 9.90 -7.27
CA PHE A 98 4.04 9.42 -5.88
C PHE A 98 3.08 8.29 -5.61
N ALA A 99 3.61 7.12 -5.32
CA ALA A 99 2.82 6.01 -4.81
C ALA A 99 2.76 6.05 -3.28
N SER A 100 1.66 5.59 -2.69
CA SER A 100 1.49 5.53 -1.24
C SER A 100 1.06 4.14 -0.81
N VAL A 101 1.70 3.64 0.25
CA VAL A 101 1.37 2.39 0.92
C VAL A 101 0.63 2.73 2.20
N VAL A 102 -0.59 2.19 2.36
CA VAL A 102 -1.49 2.52 3.46
C VAL A 102 -1.86 1.27 4.22
N SER A 103 -1.83 1.38 5.55
CA SER A 103 -2.35 0.38 6.48
C SER A 103 -3.56 0.89 7.24
N MET A 104 -4.40 -0.03 7.70
CA MET A 104 -5.45 0.21 8.68
C MET A 104 -5.28 -0.77 9.82
N ARG A 105 -5.07 -0.29 11.05
CA ARG A 105 -4.91 -1.13 12.25
C ARG A 105 -3.76 -2.14 12.12
N GLY A 106 -2.67 -1.76 11.45
CA GLY A 106 -1.50 -2.61 11.20
C GLY A 106 -1.67 -3.64 10.08
N VAL A 107 -2.82 -3.65 9.40
CA VAL A 107 -3.07 -4.46 8.20
C VAL A 107 -2.87 -3.60 6.96
N LEU A 108 -2.03 -4.06 6.03
CA LEU A 108 -1.83 -3.45 4.73
C LEU A 108 -3.14 -3.45 3.94
N ARG A 109 -3.55 -2.29 3.41
CA ARG A 109 -4.85 -2.13 2.74
C ARG A 109 -4.75 -1.57 1.34
N ILE A 110 -3.93 -0.56 1.10
CA ILE A 110 -3.95 0.16 -0.18
C ILE A 110 -2.51 0.42 -0.65
N LEU A 111 -2.23 0.08 -1.90
CA LEU A 111 -1.15 0.67 -2.69
C LEU A 111 -1.81 1.66 -3.66
N TYR A 112 -1.66 2.94 -3.39
CA TYR A 112 -2.19 4.01 -4.24
C TYR A 112 -1.14 4.41 -5.25
N PHE A 113 -1.46 4.33 -6.54
CA PHE A 113 -0.59 4.68 -7.65
C PHE A 113 -1.32 5.68 -8.57
N PRO A 114 -0.97 6.98 -8.52
CA PRO A 114 -1.55 7.94 -9.44
C PRO A 114 -1.10 7.62 -10.86
N SER A 115 -2.05 7.10 -11.66
CA SER A 115 -1.96 6.75 -13.09
C SER A 115 -0.55 6.43 -13.62
N PRO A 116 -0.11 5.17 -13.57
CA PRO A 116 0.99 4.76 -14.43
C PRO A 116 0.52 4.84 -15.90
N PRO A 117 1.29 5.43 -16.82
CA PRO A 117 1.09 5.23 -18.24
C PRO A 117 1.53 3.80 -18.59
N ASP A 118 0.56 2.88 -18.63
CA ASP A 118 0.71 1.48 -19.08
C ASP A 118 1.68 0.59 -18.26
N ASP A 119 1.92 -0.64 -18.72
CA ASP A 119 2.87 -1.62 -18.15
C ASP A 119 4.34 -1.19 -18.33
N SER A 120 4.59 0.12 -18.45
CA SER A 120 5.90 0.71 -18.62
C SER A 120 6.79 0.41 -17.40
N PRO A 121 8.10 0.20 -17.61
CA PRO A 121 9.03 0.07 -16.51
C PRO A 121 9.00 1.31 -15.63
N VAL A 122 8.99 1.10 -14.31
CA VAL A 122 9.05 2.17 -13.31
C VAL A 122 10.45 2.21 -12.73
N GLU A 123 11.02 3.41 -12.63
CA GLU A 123 12.23 3.64 -11.86
C GLU A 123 11.83 4.10 -10.47
N VAL A 124 12.27 3.38 -9.46
CA VAL A 124 12.07 3.78 -8.07
C VAL A 124 13.12 4.83 -7.71
N GLY A 125 12.67 6.02 -7.33
CA GLY A 125 13.51 7.07 -6.76
C GLY A 125 13.62 6.88 -5.24
N ASP A 126 13.13 7.87 -4.49
CA ASP A 126 13.18 7.85 -3.03
C ASP A 126 11.99 7.14 -2.38
N VAL A 127 12.25 6.52 -1.23
CA VAL A 127 11.24 5.89 -0.37
C VAL A 127 11.20 6.62 0.96
N PHE A 128 10.12 7.36 1.18
CA PHE A 128 9.86 8.08 2.42
C PHE A 128 9.02 7.19 3.33
N LEU A 129 9.64 6.67 4.39
CA LEU A 129 8.90 6.01 5.46
C LEU A 129 8.30 7.06 6.38
N TYR A 130 6.99 6.98 6.57
CA TYR A 130 6.38 7.74 7.66
C TYR A 130 6.69 6.99 8.95
N PRO A 131 7.08 7.69 10.03
CA PRO A 131 7.53 7.05 11.25
C PRO A 131 6.54 5.97 11.68
N LEU A 132 7.05 4.73 11.64
CA LEU A 132 6.45 3.52 12.21
C LEU A 132 6.83 3.36 13.69
N HIS A 133 7.63 4.30 14.21
CA HIS A 133 8.04 4.36 15.60
C HIS A 133 6.86 4.67 16.52
N ARG A 134 6.93 4.05 17.71
CA ARG A 134 6.05 4.25 18.87
C ARG A 134 5.62 5.71 18.94
N SER A 135 4.32 5.97 19.02
CA SER A 135 3.90 7.23 19.61
C SER A 135 4.61 7.36 20.95
N ALA A 136 5.41 8.42 21.12
CA ALA A 136 5.97 8.78 22.43
C ALA A 136 4.87 9.30 23.39
N HIS A 137 3.62 9.38 22.92
CA HIS A 137 2.43 9.61 23.72
C HIS A 137 1.72 8.24 23.87
N GLY A 138 1.64 7.60 25.04
CA GLY A 138 1.80 8.17 26.36
C GLY A 138 0.72 9.19 26.70
N ASN A 139 -0.46 9.11 26.08
CA ASN A 139 -1.63 9.85 26.55
C ASN A 139 -2.69 8.83 26.99
N GLU A 140 -2.72 8.67 28.30
CA GLU A 140 -3.86 8.35 29.15
C GLU A 140 -5.19 8.49 28.40
N TRP A 141 -5.87 7.35 28.23
CA TRP A 141 -7.32 7.38 28.08
C TRP A 141 -7.88 7.65 29.48
N GLY A 142 -8.20 8.91 29.73
CA GLY A 142 -9.28 9.27 30.64
C GLY A 142 -10.63 8.94 30.03
#